data_AF-A0A1Z7WU45-F1
#
_entry.id   AF-A0A1Z7WU45-F1
#
_cell.length_a   1.000
_cell.length_b   1.000
_cell.length_c   1.000
_cell.angle_alpha   90.00
_cell.angle_beta   90.00
_cell.angle_gamma   90.00
#
_symmetry.space_group_name_H-M   'P 1'
#
loop_
_entity.id
_entity.type
_entity.pdbx_description
1 polymer ?
#
loop_
_entity_poly.entity_id
_entity_poly.type
_entity_poly.pdbx_seq_one_letter_code
_entity_poly.pdbx_strand_id
1 'polypeptide(L)' 'MIVKQSVSIDKTDVIHLAFNSNTLELLIRSGKLHASDFNCLNQSSKRGVWSMLRAAAAGKITLS' A
#
# COMPACT_ATOMS: atom_id res chain seq x y z
N MET A 1 -24.24 -26.88 -27.34
CA MET A 1 -24.14 -25.41 -27.18
C MET A 1 -23.32 -25.14 -25.92
N ILE A 2 -22.10 -24.62 -26.05
CA ILE A 2 -21.24 -24.27 -24.91
C ILE A 2 -21.52 -22.80 -24.59
N VAL A 3 -22.11 -22.54 -23.43
CA VAL A 3 -22.39 -21.18 -22.95
C VAL A 3 -21.06 -20.57 -22.52
N LYS A 4 -20.50 -19.69 -23.36
CA LYS A 4 -19.31 -18.90 -23.02
C LYS A 4 -19.76 -17.84 -22.01
N GLN A 5 -19.65 -18.17 -20.73
CA GLN A 5 -19.97 -17.22 -19.67
C GLN A 5 -18.85 -16.19 -19.61
N SER A 6 -19.08 -15.04 -20.23
CA SER A 6 -18.22 -13.86 -20.11
C SER A 6 -18.37 -13.32 -18.70
N VAL A 7 -17.36 -13.58 -17.87
CA VAL A 7 -17.24 -12.96 -16.55
C VAL A 7 -17.06 -11.45 -16.77
N SER A 8 -18.07 -10.67 -16.41
CA SER A 8 -17.98 -9.21 -16.39
C SER A 8 -16.98 -8.87 -15.28
N ILE A 9 -15.80 -8.39 -15.68
CA ILE A 9 -14.84 -7.78 -14.77
C ILE A 9 -15.52 -6.50 -14.30
N ASP A 10 -16.20 -6.59 -13.17
CA ASP A 10 -16.71 -5.44 -12.45
C ASP A 10 -15.53 -4.48 -12.32
N LYS A 11 -15.68 -3.28 -12.91
CA LYS A 11 -14.67 -2.24 -12.81
C LYS A 11 -14.63 -1.85 -11.35
N THR A 12 -13.81 -2.54 -10.56
CA THR A 12 -13.45 -2.10 -9.21
C THR A 12 -12.93 -0.69 -9.38
N ASP A 13 -13.74 0.31 -9.04
CA ASP A 13 -13.37 1.71 -9.05
C ASP A 13 -12.13 1.84 -8.19
N VAL A 14 -10.98 1.91 -8.86
CA VAL A 14 -9.69 2.03 -8.21
C VAL A 14 -9.65 3.44 -7.65
N ILE A 15 -10.01 3.58 -6.38
CA ILE A 15 -9.89 4.86 -5.68
C ILE A 15 -8.40 5.15 -5.56
N HIS A 16 -7.93 6.10 -6.35
CA HIS A 16 -6.56 6.61 -6.27
C HIS A 16 -6.43 7.50 -5.04
N LEU A 17 -6.25 6.86 -3.87
CA LEU A 17 -5.88 7.53 -2.63
C LEU A 17 -4.40 7.96 -2.71
N ALA A 18 -4.18 9.20 -3.10
CA ALA A 18 -2.87 9.83 -2.99
C ALA A 18 -2.71 10.40 -1.58
N PHE A 19 -2.00 9.68 -0.71
CA PHE A 19 -1.53 10.27 0.53
C PHE A 19 -0.38 11.23 0.22
N ASN A 20 -0.43 12.44 0.77
CA ASN A 20 0.75 13.27 0.84
C ASN A 20 1.87 12.49 1.57
N SER A 21 3.08 12.46 0.99
CA SER A 21 4.19 11.65 1.52
C SER A 21 4.49 11.92 3.00
N ASN A 22 4.39 13.18 3.44
CA ASN A 22 4.62 13.53 4.85
C ASN A 22 3.54 12.96 5.76
N THR A 23 2.29 12.94 5.29
CA THR A 23 1.16 12.36 6.04
C THR A 23 1.32 10.85 6.15
N LEU A 24 1.67 10.18 5.04
CA LEU A 24 1.89 8.73 5.02
C LEU A 24 3.04 8.33 5.95
N GLU A 25 4.16 9.06 5.89
CA GLU A 25 5.29 8.83 6.80
C GLU A 25 4.88 9.00 8.27
N LEU A 26 4.14 10.06 8.61
CA LEU A 26 3.71 10.34 9.97
C LEU A 26 2.75 9.27 10.50
N LEU A 27 1.83 8.78 9.67
CA LEU A 27 0.92 7.69 10.00
C LEU A 27 1.67 6.36 10.22
N ILE A 28 2.70 6.09 9.39
CA ILE A 28 3.58 4.93 9.58
C ILE A 28 4.38 5.07 10.88
N ARG A 29 5.02 6.22 11.12
CA ARG A 29 5.86 6.45 12.32
C ARG A 29 5.07 6.41 13.61
N SER A 30 3.82 6.89 13.59
CA SER A 30 2.89 6.83 14.72
C SER A 30 2.24 5.46 14.93
N GLY A 31 2.50 4.49 14.05
CA GLY A 31 1.94 3.14 14.14
C GLY A 31 0.46 3.03 13.77
N LYS A 32 -0.11 4.08 13.15
CA LYS A 32 -1.50 4.10 12.69
C LYS A 32 -1.71 3.36 11.38
N LEU A 33 -0.63 3.21 10.59
CA LEU A 33 -0.62 2.39 9.37
C LEU A 33 0.45 1.32 9.50
N HIS A 34 0.08 0.09 9.19
CA HIS A 34 0.93 -1.09 9.19
C HIS A 34 1.15 -1.63 7.78
N ALA A 35 2.21 -2.41 7.58
CA ALA A 35 2.54 -2.97 6.27
C ALA A 35 1.41 -3.83 5.67
N SER A 36 0.64 -4.50 6.52
CA SER A 36 -0.52 -5.31 6.14
C SER A 36 -1.65 -4.50 5.51
N ASP A 37 -1.78 -3.21 5.84
CA ASP A 37 -2.87 -2.35 5.34
C ASP A 37 -2.70 -2.07 3.83
N PHE A 38 -1.52 -2.34 3.29
CA PHE A 38 -1.15 -2.11 1.90
C PHE A 38 -1.18 -3.37 1.04
N ASN A 39 -1.73 -4.49 1.55
CA ASN A 39 -1.70 -5.77 0.83
C ASN A 39 -2.55 -5.78 -0.45
N CYS A 40 -3.57 -4.92 -0.53
CA CYS A 40 -4.43 -4.75 -1.69
C CYS A 40 -3.81 -3.88 -2.80
N LEU A 41 -2.67 -3.22 -2.54
CA LEU A 41 -2.01 -2.39 -3.53
C LEU A 41 -1.40 -3.21 -4.67
N ASN A 42 -1.34 -2.60 -5.85
CA ASN A 42 -0.56 -3.15 -6.96
C ASN A 42 0.95 -3.20 -6.62
N GLN A 43 1.71 -3.97 -7.40
CA GLN A 43 3.13 -4.19 -7.13
C GLN A 43 3.97 -2.90 -7.13
N SER A 44 3.64 -1.94 -8.00
CA SER A 44 4.35 -0.66 -8.08
C SER A 44 4.14 0.18 -6.82
N SER A 45 2.87 0.34 -6.40
CA SER A 45 2.49 1.07 -5.20
C SER A 45 3.04 0.41 -3.92
N LYS A 46 3.05 -0.93 -3.85
CA LYS A 46 3.70 -1.67 -2.75
C LYS A 46 5.17 -1.29 -2.60
N ARG A 47 5.95 -1.23 -3.68
CA ARG A 47 7.38 -0.87 -3.63
C ARG A 47 7.60 0.50 -2.98
N GLY A 48 6.77 1.49 -3.32
CA GLY A 48 6.85 2.83 -2.74
C GLY A 48 6.62 2.81 -1.22
N VAL A 49 5.54 2.16 -0.78
CA VAL A 49 5.21 2.04 0.65
C VAL A 49 6.29 1.26 1.42
N TRP A 50 6.78 0.14 0.87
CA TRP A 50 7.87 -0.63 1.50
C TRP A 50 9.17 0.17 1.62
N SER A 51 9.46 1.07 0.68
CA SER A 51 10.60 1.98 0.80
C SER A 51 10.41 2.94 1.98
N MET A 52 9.21 3.51 2.15
CA MET A 52 8.90 4.40 3.28
C MET A 52 8.90 3.67 4.62
N LEU A 53 8.32 2.47 4.70
CA LEU A 53 8.37 1.63 5.90
C LEU A 53 9.80 1.31 6.31
N ARG A 54 10.65 0.94 5.35
CA ARG A 54 12.08 0.68 5.61
C ARG A 54 12.80 1.94 6.09
N ALA A 55 12.54 3.10 5.50
CA ALA A 55 13.12 4.36 5.94
C ALA A 55 12.66 4.75 7.36
N ALA A 56 11.37 4.62 7.65
CA ALA A 56 10.79 4.89 8.97
C ALA A 56 11.32 3.93 10.04
N ALA A 57 11.55 2.66 9.69
CA ALA A 57 12.15 1.67 10.58
C ALA A 57 13.65 1.89 10.77
N ALA A 58 14.40 2.26 9.72
CA ALA A 58 15.84 2.53 9.81
C ALA A 58 16.15 3.68 10.78
N GLY A 59 15.29 4.69 10.86
CA GLY A 59 15.39 5.74 11.89
C GLY A 59 15.15 5.28 13.33
N LYS A 60 14.62 4.06 13.54
CA LYS A 60 14.48 3.40 14.86
C LYS A 60 15.57 2.38 15.14
N ILE A 61 16.31 1.92 14.13
CA ILE A 61 17.43 0.99 14.27
C ILE A 61 18.72 1.79 14.50
N THR A 62 18.79 2.55 15.60
CA THR A 62 20.08 2.81 16.24
C THR A 62 20.32 1.61 17.16
N LEU A 63 21.02 0.60 16.63
CA LEU A 63 21.64 -0.44 17.46
C LEU A 63 22.64 0.26 18.36
N SER A 64 22.26 0.45 19.63
CA SER A 64 23.17 0.79 20.72
C SER A 64 23.96 -0.44 21.13
#